data_AF-I7L4I2-F1
#
_entry.id   AF-I7L4I2-F1
#
_cell.length_a   1.000
_cell.length_b   1.000
_cell.length_c   1.000
_cell.angle_alpha   90.00
_cell.angle_beta   90.00
_cell.angle_gamma   90.00
#
_symmetry.space_group_name_H-M   'P 1'
#
loop_
_entity.id
_entity.type
_entity.pdbx_description
1 polymer ?
#
loop_
_entity_poly.entity_id
_entity_poly.type
_entity_poly.pdbx_seq_one_letter_code
_entity_poly.pdbx_strand_id
1 'polypeptide(L)'
;MLRLLDIPVEGRTVYSFGKVRDKLENGKYEVSFREKTIIITTDRRLSIGSWIRMYGTFKSGVLRTIFVGELDGVDINLLEKAVRYVACRRKI
;
A
#
# COMPACT_ATOMS: atom_id res chain seq x y z
N MET A 1 -7.98 5.90 -7.31
CA MET A 1 -8.88 5.44 -6.23
C MET A 1 -8.16 4.35 -5.45
N LEU A 2 -8.24 4.41 -4.12
CA LEU A 2 -7.61 3.43 -3.22
C LEU A 2 -8.17 2.03 -3.47
N ARG A 3 -7.30 1.03 -3.48
CA ARG A 3 -7.62 -0.39 -3.66
C ARG A 3 -6.96 -1.21 -2.57
N LEU A 4 -7.50 -2.39 -2.30
CA LEU A 4 -6.81 -3.34 -1.43
C LEU A 4 -5.46 -3.70 -2.04
N LEU A 5 -4.52 -4.07 -1.18
CA LEU A 5 -3.23 -4.50 -1.65
C LEU A 5 -3.44 -5.84 -2.36
N ASP A 6 -3.30 -5.82 -3.68
CA ASP A 6 -3.36 -6.99 -4.53
C ASP A 6 -2.00 -7.24 -5.16
N ILE A 7 -1.83 -8.38 -5.84
CA ILE A 7 -0.61 -8.65 -6.62
C ILE A 7 -0.53 -7.56 -7.69
N PRO A 8 0.44 -6.64 -7.60
CA PRO A 8 0.48 -5.50 -8.51
C PRO A 8 0.96 -5.94 -9.89
N VAL A 9 0.38 -5.34 -10.92
CA VAL A 9 0.74 -5.60 -12.33
C VAL A 9 1.86 -4.66 -12.73
N GLU A 10 2.91 -5.20 -13.36
CA GLU A 10 4.06 -4.45 -13.86
C GLU A 10 3.63 -3.26 -14.72
N GLY A 11 4.26 -2.10 -14.50
CA GLY A 11 4.00 -0.86 -15.22
C GLY A 11 2.71 -0.13 -14.83
N ARG A 12 1.87 -0.70 -13.96
CA ARG A 12 0.62 -0.05 -13.51
C ARG A 12 0.83 0.79 -12.26
N THR A 13 -0.01 1.82 -12.17
CA THR A 13 -0.13 2.61 -10.96
C THR A 13 -0.92 1.82 -9.91
N VAL A 14 -0.40 1.85 -8.68
CA VAL A 14 -1.00 1.25 -7.50
C VAL A 14 -1.36 2.39 -6.55
N TYR A 15 -2.59 2.41 -6.09
CA TYR A 15 -2.99 3.20 -4.92
C TYR A 15 -3.55 2.24 -3.89
N SER A 16 -2.82 1.98 -2.82
CA SER A 16 -3.18 1.00 -1.81
C SER A 16 -2.75 1.41 -0.39
N PHE A 17 -2.97 0.54 0.57
CA PHE A 17 -2.57 0.72 1.96
C PHE A 17 -2.10 -0.62 2.54
N GLY A 18 -1.27 -0.54 3.58
CA GLY A 18 -0.71 -1.70 4.25
C GLY A 18 0.05 -1.32 5.50
N LYS A 19 0.41 -2.32 6.29
CA LYS A 19 1.23 -2.21 7.49
C LYS A 19 2.70 -2.42 7.12
N VAL A 20 3.55 -1.50 7.55
CA VAL A 20 5.02 -1.63 7.42
C VAL A 20 5.46 -2.77 8.32
N ARG A 21 5.99 -3.85 7.75
CA ARG A 21 6.50 -5.00 8.49
C ARG A 21 7.96 -4.87 8.81
N ASP A 22 8.74 -4.42 7.84
CA ASP A 22 10.18 -4.38 7.95
C ASP A 22 10.78 -3.23 7.14
N LYS A 23 11.98 -2.82 7.55
CA LYS A 23 12.82 -1.86 6.84
C LYS A 23 13.96 -2.61 6.20
N LEU A 24 13.98 -2.60 4.88
CA LEU A 24 15.07 -3.14 4.08
C LEU A 24 16.13 -2.04 3.83
N GLU A 25 17.18 -2.37 3.10
CA GLU A 25 18.22 -1.40 2.74
C GLU A 25 17.73 -0.35 1.72
N ASN A 26 18.37 0.82 1.71
CA ASN A 26 18.20 1.88 0.70
C ASN A 26 16.78 2.44 0.54
N GLY A 27 16.10 2.73 1.65
CA GLY A 27 14.76 3.33 1.62
C GLY A 27 13.68 2.37 1.09
N LYS A 28 13.96 1.06 1.11
CA LYS A 28 13.00 0.01 0.81
C LYS A 28 12.32 -0.47 2.08
N TYR A 29 11.04 -0.77 1.98
CA TYR A 29 10.24 -1.28 3.09
C TYR A 29 9.38 -2.44 2.62
N GLU A 30 9.22 -3.43 3.49
CA GLU A 30 8.22 -4.47 3.30
C GLU A 30 6.88 -3.99 3.86
N VAL A 31 5.85 -3.99 3.01
CA VAL A 31 4.50 -3.57 3.37
C VAL A 31 3.54 -4.70 3.11
N SER A 32 2.69 -4.97 4.10
CA SER A 32 1.75 -6.09 4.06
C SER A 32 0.32 -5.67 4.28
N PHE A 33 -0.60 -6.44 3.73
CA PHE A 33 -2.00 -6.40 4.09
C PHE A 33 -2.54 -7.83 4.04
N ARG A 34 -2.96 -8.34 5.20
CA ARG A 34 -3.30 -9.77 5.39
C ARG A 34 -2.10 -10.66 5.01
N GLU A 35 -2.29 -11.60 4.09
CA GLU A 35 -1.25 -12.51 3.60
C GLU A 35 -0.44 -11.96 2.42
N LYS A 36 -0.82 -10.79 1.90
CA LYS A 36 -0.16 -10.18 0.74
C LYS A 36 0.92 -9.21 1.20
N THR A 37 2.06 -9.30 0.53
CA THR A 37 3.24 -8.49 0.82
C THR A 37 3.77 -7.87 -0.47
N ILE A 38 4.22 -6.63 -0.38
CA ILE A 38 4.95 -5.96 -1.46
C ILE A 38 6.17 -5.24 -0.88
N ILE A 39 7.17 -5.03 -1.74
CA ILE A 39 8.30 -4.14 -1.43
C ILE A 39 7.96 -2.77 -2.01
N ILE A 40 8.12 -1.73 -1.19
CA ILE A 40 8.02 -0.34 -1.62
C ILE A 40 9.37 0.34 -1.54
N THR A 41 9.57 1.39 -2.31
CA THR A 41 10.69 2.33 -2.14
C THR A 41 10.16 3.74 -1.97
N THR A 42 10.66 4.45 -0.96
CA THR A 42 10.31 5.83 -0.62
C THR A 42 11.51 6.54 0.00
N ASP A 43 11.58 7.85 -0.20
CA ASP A 43 12.51 8.75 0.48
C ASP A 43 12.06 9.09 1.92
N ARG A 44 10.79 8.83 2.25
CA ARG A 44 10.26 9.06 3.60
C ARG A 44 10.73 7.99 4.58
N ARG A 45 11.02 8.41 5.81
CA ARG A 45 11.25 7.49 6.92
C ARG A 45 9.90 6.93 7.38
N LEU A 46 9.77 5.62 7.38
CA LEU A 46 8.56 4.94 7.85
C LEU A 46 8.87 4.16 9.13
N SER A 47 7.91 4.16 10.05
CA SER A 47 7.99 3.41 11.30
C SER A 47 7.51 1.96 11.10
N ILE A 48 8.27 0.99 11.58
CA ILE A 48 7.82 -0.41 11.60
C ILE A 48 6.56 -0.50 12.45
N GLY A 49 5.56 -1.22 11.95
CA GLY A 49 4.27 -1.37 12.59
C GLY A 49 3.24 -0.30 12.25
N SER A 50 3.63 0.80 11.60
CA SER A 50 2.67 1.83 11.19
C SER A 50 1.83 1.36 9.98
N TRP A 51 0.61 1.85 9.92
CA TRP A 51 -0.24 1.72 8.74
C TRP A 51 0.01 2.91 7.82
N ILE A 52 0.18 2.63 6.53
CA ILE A 52 0.41 3.65 5.51
C ILE A 52 -0.55 3.48 4.35
N ARG A 53 -0.88 4.58 3.69
CA ARG A 53 -1.38 4.60 2.32
C ARG A 53 -0.24 4.99 1.38
N MET A 54 -0.25 4.41 0.20
CA MET A 54 0.84 4.53 -0.76
C MET A 54 0.29 4.63 -2.18
N TYR A 55 0.88 5.51 -2.96
CA TYR A 55 0.59 5.68 -4.38
C TYR A 55 1.88 5.70 -5.17
N GLY A 56 1.94 4.95 -6.27
CA GLY A 56 3.14 4.86 -7.09
C GLY A 56 2.99 3.92 -8.28
N THR A 57 4.11 3.61 -8.93
CA THR A 57 4.15 2.69 -10.07
C THR A 57 4.90 1.43 -9.69
N PHE A 58 4.30 0.26 -9.96
CA PHE A 58 4.96 -1.02 -9.72
C PHE A 58 5.92 -1.34 -10.88
N LYS A 59 7.21 -1.48 -10.57
CA LYS A 59 8.24 -1.77 -11.57
C LYS A 59 9.33 -2.68 -10.98
N SER A 60 9.66 -3.75 -11.69
CA SER A 60 10.70 -4.70 -11.33
C SER A 60 10.53 -5.29 -9.93
N GLY A 61 9.29 -5.68 -9.58
CA GLY A 61 8.98 -6.28 -8.27
C GLY A 61 8.89 -5.28 -7.10
N VAL A 62 9.06 -3.97 -7.36
CA VAL A 62 9.05 -2.93 -6.32
C VAL A 62 8.05 -1.84 -6.69
N LEU A 63 7.25 -1.41 -5.72
CA LEU A 63 6.41 -0.22 -5.85
C LEU A 63 7.26 1.03 -5.62
N ARG A 64 7.53 1.78 -6.69
CA ARG A 64 8.18 3.10 -6.61
C ARG A 64 7.14 4.12 -6.19
N THR A 65 7.17 4.49 -4.92
CA THR A 65 6.15 5.39 -4.36
C THR A 65 6.41 6.83 -4.81
N ILE A 66 5.35 7.49 -5.28
CA ILE A 66 5.30 8.92 -5.52
C ILE A 66 4.75 9.62 -4.27
N PHE A 67 3.90 8.92 -3.52
CA PHE A 67 3.31 9.43 -2.29
C PHE A 67 3.19 8.31 -1.26
N VAL A 68 3.52 8.63 -0.02
CA VAL A 68 3.26 7.81 1.16
C VAL A 68 2.74 8.71 2.28
N GLY A 69 1.66 8.28 2.92
CA GLY A 69 1.11 8.96 4.09
C GLY A 69 0.72 7.97 5.17
N GLU A 70 0.94 8.34 6.43
CA GLU A 70 0.56 7.55 7.59
C GLU A 70 -0.97 7.53 7.76
N LEU A 71 -1.46 6.46 8.37
CA LEU A 71 -2.88 6.22 8.65
C LEU A 71 -3.11 6.12 10.17
N ASP A 72 -2.44 6.97 10.93
CA ASP A 72 -2.59 7.00 12.39
C ASP A 72 -4.02 7.37 12.79
N GLY A 73 -4.56 6.63 13.75
CA GLY A 73 -5.94 6.80 14.21
C GLY A 73 -7.02 6.29 13.23
N VAL A 74 -6.64 5.73 12.07
CA VAL A 74 -7.60 5.18 11.12
C VAL A 74 -8.01 3.76 11.52
N ASP A 75 -9.32 3.49 11.60
CA ASP A 75 -9.84 2.14 11.66
C ASP A 75 -9.63 1.43 10.31
N ILE A 76 -8.63 0.57 10.26
CA ILE A 76 -8.24 -0.17 9.06
C ILE A 76 -9.31 -1.16 8.61
N ASN A 77 -10.10 -1.73 9.54
CA ASN A 77 -11.19 -2.64 9.19
C ASN A 77 -12.32 -1.88 8.48
N LEU A 78 -12.65 -0.67 8.96
CA LEU A 78 -13.62 0.20 8.32
C LEU A 78 -13.11 0.68 6.94
N LEU A 79 -11.84 1.07 6.85
CA LEU A 79 -11.20 1.46 5.59
C LEU A 79 -11.27 0.34 4.55
N GLU A 80 -10.94 -0.90 4.94
CA GLU A 80 -11.08 -2.06 4.07
C GLU A 80 -12.52 -2.23 3.57
N LYS A 81 -13.51 -2.18 4.47
CA LYS A 81 -14.94 -2.30 4.10
C LYS A 81 -15.34 -1.22 3.10
N ALA A 82 -14.91 0.02 3.31
CA ALA A 82 -15.19 1.14 2.41
C ALA A 82 -14.57 0.92 1.01
N VAL A 83 -13.30 0.49 0.94
CA VAL A 83 -12.63 0.19 -0.33
C VAL A 83 -13.35 -0.93 -1.08
N ARG A 84 -13.77 -2.00 -0.39
CA ARG A 84 -14.54 -3.11 -0.99
C ARG A 84 -15.90 -2.66 -1.49
N TYR A 85 -16.62 -1.84 -0.72
CA TYR A 85 -17.92 -1.31 -1.09
C TYR A 85 -17.86 -0.53 -2.40
N VAL A 86 -16.88 0.38 -2.51
CA VAL A 86 -16.69 1.21 -3.70
C VAL A 86 -16.23 0.37 -4.91
N ALA A 87 -15.42 -0.66 -4.69
CA ALA A 87 -15.00 -1.57 -5.76
C ALA A 87 -16.17 -2.40 -6.31
N CYS A 88 -17.10 -2.84 -5.45
CA CYS A 88 -18.28 -3.63 -5.84
C CYS A 88 -19.25 -2.82 -6.73
N ARG A 89 -19.43 -1.53 -6.44
CA ARG A 89 -20.28 -0.60 -7.22
C ARG A 89 -19.77 -0.33 -8.65
N ARG A 90 -18.57 -0.78 -9.01
CA ARG A 90 -17.94 -0.57 -10.33
C ARG A 90 -18.14 -1.72 -11.33
N LYS A 91 -18.90 -2.76 -10.99
CA LYS A 91 -19.34 -3.80 -11.94
C LYS A 91 -20.61 -3.39 -12.72
N ILE A 92 -20.76 -2.11 -13.07
CA ILE A 92 -21.85 -1.59 -13.91
C ILE A 92 -21.22 -0.91 -15.11
#